data_AF-A0A2U3I2N7-F1
#
_entry.id   AF-A0A2U3I2N7-F1
#
_cell.length_a   1.000
_cell.length_b   1.000
_cell.length_c   1.000
_cell.angle_alpha   90.00
_cell.angle_beta   90.00
_cell.angle_gamma   90.00
#
_symmetry.space_group_name_H-M   'P 1'
#
loop_
_entity.id
_entity.type
_entity.pdbx_description
1 polymer ?
#
loop_
_entity_poly.entity_id
_entity_poly.type
_entity_poly.pdbx_seq_one_letter_code
_entity_poly.pdbx_strand_id
1 'polypeptide(L)'
;MCSLGFLLHAGVAGLTAQVLAVASLLLFIAGPLVWILCSEIQPQQGRDFGIAVSTLVNWVTNMAVAATFLSLLSTVGEANTFVPYAILNVVFGIVVFFYVPETRGVSLEKLGNDLMAGKRLRDLCKAN
;
A
#
# COMPACT_ATOMS: atom_id res chain seq x y z
N MET A 1 0.10 -4.41 -12.35
CA MET A 1 1.06 -5.53 -12.22
C MET A 1 0.83 -6.68 -13.21
N CYS A 2 -0.40 -7.12 -13.49
CA CYS A 2 -0.64 -8.13 -14.55
C CYS A 2 -0.22 -7.64 -15.96
N SER A 3 -0.40 -6.35 -16.25
CA SER A 3 0.12 -5.69 -17.47
C SER A 3 1.65 -5.70 -17.57
N LEU A 4 2.34 -5.51 -16.44
CA LEU A 4 3.80 -5.57 -16.34
C LEU A 4 4.33 -6.99 -16.53
N GLY A 5 3.66 -8.00 -15.94
CA GLY A 5 4.00 -9.42 -16.12
C GLY A 5 3.84 -9.88 -17.58
N PHE A 6 2.80 -9.43 -18.27
CA PHE A 6 2.61 -9.70 -19.69
C PHE A 6 3.66 -8.98 -20.58
N LEU A 7 4.00 -7.72 -20.25
CA LEU A 7 5.07 -6.96 -20.93
C LEU A 7 6.45 -7.61 -20.77
N LEU A 8 6.78 -8.11 -19.57
CA LEU A 8 8.02 -8.84 -19.29
C LEU A 8 8.07 -10.20 -20.01
N HIS A 9 6.95 -10.92 -20.10
CA HIS A 9 6.88 -12.20 -20.81
C HIS A 9 6.94 -12.05 -22.35
N ALA A 10 6.40 -10.95 -22.89
CA ALA A 10 6.46 -10.62 -24.32
C ALA A 10 7.85 -10.13 -24.79
N GLY A 11 8.80 -9.93 -23.87
CA GLY A 11 10.13 -9.41 -24.17
C GLY A 11 10.13 -7.89 -24.24
N VAL A 12 10.66 -7.23 -23.20
CA VAL A 12 10.78 -5.77 -23.13
C VAL A 12 12.03 -5.31 -23.90
N ALA A 13 12.02 -5.47 -25.22
CA ALA A 13 13.16 -5.10 -26.07
C ALA A 13 13.14 -3.62 -26.51
N GLY A 14 11.97 -2.96 -26.46
CA GLY A 14 11.80 -1.58 -26.92
C GLY A 14 11.69 -0.56 -25.80
N LEU A 15 12.28 0.64 -26.00
CA LEU A 15 12.21 1.78 -25.08
C LEU A 15 10.77 2.12 -24.65
N THR A 16 9.81 2.03 -25.57
CA THR A 16 8.38 2.24 -25.30
C THR A 16 7.81 1.22 -24.31
N ALA A 17 8.19 -0.05 -24.41
CA ALA A 17 7.75 -1.09 -23.48
C ALA A 17 8.38 -0.89 -22.08
N GLN A 18 9.63 -0.44 -22.01
CA GLN A 18 10.31 -0.09 -20.75
C GLN A 18 9.65 1.11 -20.08
N VAL A 19 9.34 2.16 -20.84
CA VAL A 19 8.66 3.36 -20.32
C VAL A 19 7.25 3.01 -19.82
N LEU A 20 6.50 2.17 -20.54
CA LEU A 20 5.17 1.72 -20.10
C LEU A 20 5.23 0.83 -18.86
N ALA A 21 6.24 -0.03 -18.75
CA ALA A 21 6.51 -0.83 -17.55
C ALA A 21 6.77 0.07 -16.33
N VAL A 22 7.68 1.04 -16.46
CA VAL A 22 8.00 2.00 -15.40
C VAL A 22 6.79 2.88 -15.06
N ALA A 23 6.08 3.41 -16.07
CA ALA A 23 4.88 4.20 -15.85
C ALA A 23 3.79 3.42 -15.10
N SER A 24 3.61 2.13 -15.42
CA SER A 24 2.68 1.27 -14.70
C SER A 24 3.09 1.01 -13.25
N LEU A 25 4.40 0.97 -12.94
CA LEU A 25 4.88 0.89 -11.55
C LEU A 25 4.63 2.20 -10.80
N LEU A 26 4.92 3.33 -11.44
CA LEU A 26 4.76 4.66 -10.85
C LEU A 26 3.30 5.00 -10.55
N LEU A 27 2.37 4.63 -11.43
CA LEU A 27 0.93 4.82 -11.22
C LEU A 27 0.36 4.01 -10.03
N PHE A 28 1.04 2.94 -9.63
CA PHE A 28 0.66 2.12 -8.47
C PHE A 28 1.30 2.60 -7.15
N ILE A 29 2.12 3.66 -7.16
CA ILE A 29 2.69 4.23 -5.94
C ILE A 29 1.60 5.02 -5.22
N ALA A 30 0.79 4.33 -4.41
CA ALA A 30 -0.06 4.93 -3.38
C ALA A 30 0.75 5.42 -2.16
N GLY A 31 2.09 5.45 -2.27
CA GLY A 31 3.03 5.76 -1.19
C GLY A 31 2.64 7.01 -0.39
N PRO A 32 2.44 8.18 -1.03
CA PRO A 32 2.07 9.40 -0.32
C PRO A 32 0.72 9.28 0.41
N LEU A 33 -0.25 8.60 -0.20
CA LEU A 33 -1.61 8.48 0.36
C LEU A 33 -1.62 7.67 1.66
N VAL A 34 -0.84 6.58 1.73
CA VAL A 34 -0.75 5.74 2.93
C VAL A 34 -0.20 6.53 4.12
N TRP A 35 0.85 7.33 3.90
CA TRP A 35 1.44 8.14 4.97
C TRP A 35 0.51 9.24 5.45
N ILE A 36 -0.24 9.87 4.53
CA ILE A 36 -1.29 10.84 4.87
C ILE A 36 -2.35 10.17 5.75
N LEU A 37 -2.89 9.04 5.30
CA LEU A 37 -3.91 8.30 6.04
C LEU A 37 -3.45 7.87 7.44
N CYS A 38 -2.22 7.39 7.58
CA CYS A 38 -1.63 7.07 8.90
C CYS A 38 -1.59 8.30 9.82
N SER A 39 -1.28 9.48 9.27
CA SER A 39 -1.26 10.73 10.04
C SER A 39 -2.66 11.25 10.39
N GLU A 40 -3.66 10.96 9.56
CA GLU A 40 -5.05 11.40 9.76
C GLU A 40 -5.78 10.53 10.78
N ILE A 41 -5.67 9.20 10.68
CA ILE A 41 -6.37 8.24 11.54
C ILE A 41 -5.85 8.28 12.98
N GLN A 42 -4.58 8.65 13.19
CA GLN A 42 -3.97 8.56 14.51
C GLN A 42 -4.35 9.71 15.44
N PRO A 43 -4.78 9.38 16.69
CA PRO A 43 -5.21 10.38 17.67
C PRO A 43 -4.00 11.17 18.19
N GLN A 44 -4.21 12.45 18.50
CA GLN A 44 -3.10 13.34 18.89
C GLN A 44 -2.30 12.88 20.10
N GLN A 45 -2.92 12.20 21.05
CA GLN A 45 -2.25 11.75 22.27
C GLN A 45 -1.27 10.57 22.03
N GLY A 46 -1.39 9.87 20.89
CA GLY A 46 -0.60 8.67 20.59
C GLY A 46 -0.01 8.64 19.18
N ARG A 47 -0.05 9.76 18.45
CA ARG A 47 0.36 9.84 17.06
C ARG A 47 1.83 9.45 16.86
N ASP A 48 2.73 9.94 17.69
CA ASP A 48 4.16 9.64 17.53
C ASP A 48 4.45 8.14 17.64
N PHE A 49 3.79 7.47 18.59
CA PHE A 49 3.89 6.02 18.76
C PHE A 49 3.29 5.26 17.56
N GLY A 50 2.10 5.68 17.11
CA GLY A 50 1.46 5.07 15.96
C GLY A 50 2.28 5.22 14.67
N ILE A 51 2.89 6.39 14.43
CA ILE A 51 3.78 6.62 13.28
C ILE A 51 5.02 5.74 13.39
N ALA A 52 5.62 5.63 14.59
CA ALA A 52 6.80 4.78 14.81
C ALA A 52 6.52 3.30 14.50
N VAL A 53 5.39 2.76 14.98
CA VAL A 53 4.98 1.37 14.69
C VAL A 53 4.71 1.19 13.20
N SER A 54 3.99 2.12 12.57
CA SER A 54 3.69 2.06 11.13
C SER A 54 4.98 2.06 10.29
N THR A 55 5.95 2.88 10.68
CA THR A 55 7.26 2.97 10.04
C THR A 55 8.05 1.69 10.23
N LEU A 56 8.09 1.14 11.44
CA LEU A 56 8.77 -0.13 11.72
C LEU A 56 8.19 -1.27 10.88
N VAL A 57 6.86 -1.41 10.84
CA VAL A 57 6.19 -2.44 10.03
C VAL A 57 6.50 -2.26 8.56
N ASN A 58 6.53 -1.01 8.07
CA ASN A 58 6.91 -0.70 6.69
C ASN A 58 8.33 -1.16 6.37
N TRP A 59 9.31 -0.84 7.22
CA TRP A 59 10.71 -1.23 7.01
C TRP A 59 10.93 -2.74 7.13
N VAL A 60 10.29 -3.41 8.08
CA VAL A 60 10.37 -4.87 8.22
C VAL A 60 9.79 -5.56 6.99
N THR A 61 8.63 -5.08 6.51
CA THR A 61 8.01 -5.60 5.29
C THR A 61 8.90 -5.35 4.07
N ASN A 62 9.49 -4.15 3.96
CA ASN A 62 10.43 -3.83 2.89
C ASN A 62 11.64 -4.77 2.90
N MET A 63 12.24 -5.01 4.07
CA MET A 63 13.36 -5.95 4.22
C MET A 63 12.97 -7.37 3.82
N ALA A 64 11.79 -7.84 4.21
CA ALA A 64 11.28 -9.14 3.81
C ALA A 64 11.09 -9.25 2.29
N VAL A 65 10.53 -8.21 1.66
CA VAL A 65 10.40 -8.12 0.20
C VAL A 65 11.77 -8.12 -0.47
N ALA A 66 12.73 -7.34 0.01
CA ALA A 66 14.08 -7.29 -0.55
C ALA A 66 14.79 -8.66 -0.48
N ALA A 67 14.67 -9.37 0.64
CA ALA A 67 15.26 -10.70 0.82
C ALA A 67 14.61 -11.77 -0.07
N THR A 68 13.28 -11.72 -0.22
CA THR A 68 12.53 -12.69 -1.02
C THR A 68 12.61 -12.39 -2.52
N PHE A 69 12.68 -11.11 -2.92
CA PHE A 69 12.75 -10.68 -4.30
C PHE A 69 14.00 -11.20 -5.01
N LEU A 70 15.19 -11.05 -4.41
CA LEU A 70 16.44 -11.53 -5.01
C LEU A 70 16.46 -13.07 -5.16
N SER A 71 15.88 -13.78 -4.19
CA SER A 71 15.77 -15.24 -4.21
C SER A 71 14.80 -15.74 -5.28
N LEU A 72 13.67 -15.06 -5.47
CA LEU A 72 12.69 -15.38 -6.53
C LEU A 72 13.22 -15.02 -7.92
N LEU A 73 13.92 -13.89 -8.04
CA LEU A 73 14.51 -13.42 -9.29
C LEU A 73 15.51 -14.44 -9.86
N SER A 74 16.34 -15.02 -8.99
CA SER A 74 17.37 -15.99 -9.39
C SER A 74 16.84 -17.39 -9.70
N THR A 75 15.65 -17.77 -9.19
CA THR A 75 15.11 -19.14 -9.32
C THR A 75 13.98 -19.28 -10.33
N VAL A 76 13.14 -18.25 -10.49
CA VAL A 76 11.87 -18.36 -11.26
C VAL A 76 11.84 -17.42 -12.49
N GLY A 77 12.78 -16.49 -12.59
CA GLY A 77 12.86 -15.49 -13.66
C GLY A 77 11.98 -14.25 -13.43
N GLU A 78 12.27 -13.17 -14.17
CA GLU A 78 11.71 -11.84 -13.96
C GLU A 78 10.17 -11.83 -13.96
N ALA A 79 9.53 -12.44 -14.97
CA ALA A 79 8.08 -12.36 -15.14
C ALA A 79 7.27 -13.08 -14.04
N ASN A 80 7.75 -14.26 -13.59
CA ASN A 80 7.04 -15.06 -12.58
C ASN A 80 7.22 -14.54 -11.16
N THR A 81 8.30 -13.77 -10.91
CA THR A 81 8.55 -13.15 -9.60
C THR A 81 7.47 -12.11 -9.25
N PHE A 82 6.89 -11.44 -10.24
CA PHE A 82 5.86 -10.42 -10.01
C PHE A 82 4.46 -10.98 -9.69
N VAL A 83 4.18 -12.25 -9.99
CA VAL A 83 2.87 -12.88 -9.74
C VAL A 83 2.50 -12.92 -8.25
N PRO A 84 3.36 -13.42 -7.33
CA PRO A 84 3.02 -13.41 -5.90
C PRO A 84 2.83 -12.00 -5.34
N TYR A 85 3.65 -11.03 -5.78
CA TYR A 85 3.47 -9.63 -5.38
C TYR A 85 2.19 -9.01 -5.92
N ALA A 86 1.76 -9.39 -7.14
CA ALA A 86 0.49 -8.95 -7.70
C ALA A 86 -0.70 -9.47 -6.88
N ILE A 87 -0.66 -10.75 -6.46
CA ILE A 87 -1.70 -11.33 -5.60
C ILE A 87 -1.74 -10.61 -4.25
N LEU A 88 -0.59 -10.38 -3.61
CA LEU A 88 -0.51 -9.63 -2.35
C LEU A 88 -1.09 -8.21 -2.49
N ASN A 89 -0.84 -7.53 -3.61
CA ASN A 89 -1.43 -6.21 -3.88
C ASN A 89 -2.96 -6.26 -4.02
N VAL A 90 -3.52 -7.27 -4.68
CA VAL A 90 -4.98 -7.43 -4.79
C VAL A 90 -5.59 -7.68 -3.42
N VAL A 91 -4.99 -8.55 -2.61
CA VAL A 91 -5.42 -8.80 -1.23
C VAL A 91 -5.37 -7.52 -0.41
N PHE A 92 -4.29 -6.74 -0.52
CA PHE A 92 -4.16 -5.46 0.16
C PHE A 92 -5.24 -4.46 -0.29
N GLY A 93 -5.51 -4.36 -1.59
CA GLY A 93 -6.57 -3.50 -2.13
C GLY A 93 -7.96 -3.85 -1.58
N ILE A 94 -8.26 -5.14 -1.44
CA ILE A 94 -9.51 -5.62 -0.81
C ILE A 94 -9.57 -5.20 0.65
N VAL A 95 -8.48 -5.38 1.41
CA VAL A 95 -8.42 -4.97 2.82
C VAL A 95 -8.60 -3.45 2.95
N VAL A 96 -7.92 -2.65 2.13
CA VAL A 96 -8.09 -1.20 2.14
C VAL A 96 -9.54 -0.82 1.86
N PHE A 97 -10.16 -1.40 0.83
CA PHE A 97 -11.54 -1.11 0.46
C PHE A 97 -12.55 -1.40 1.60
N PHE A 98 -12.34 -2.46 2.38
CA PHE A 98 -13.27 -2.82 3.46
C PHE A 98 -12.99 -2.16 4.81
N TYR A 99 -11.72 -1.88 5.14
CA TYR A 99 -11.30 -1.46 6.48
C TYR A 99 -10.89 0.01 6.58
N VAL A 100 -10.46 0.64 5.48
CA VAL A 100 -10.07 2.06 5.50
C VAL A 100 -11.30 2.95 5.33
N PRO A 101 -11.61 3.83 6.29
CA PRO A 101 -12.66 4.83 6.11
C PRO A 101 -12.23 5.92 5.13
N GLU A 102 -13.20 6.52 4.46
CA GLU A 102 -13.00 7.76 3.72
C GLU A 102 -12.82 8.90 4.72
N THR A 103 -11.59 9.43 4.85
CA THR A 103 -11.24 10.52 5.79
C THR A 103 -11.48 11.91 5.21
N ARG A 104 -11.82 12.02 3.92
CA ARG A 104 -11.95 13.30 3.21
C ARG A 104 -13.05 14.18 3.80
N GLY A 105 -12.67 15.39 4.20
CA GLY A 105 -13.59 16.43 4.65
C GLY A 105 -14.06 16.31 6.10
N VAL A 106 -13.46 15.40 6.89
CA VAL A 106 -13.73 15.26 8.33
C VAL A 106 -12.57 15.85 9.14
N SER A 107 -12.90 16.52 10.25
CA SER A 107 -11.87 17.10 11.12
C SER A 107 -11.10 15.99 11.86
N LEU A 108 -9.78 16.19 11.99
CA LEU A 108 -8.89 15.26 12.71
C LEU A 108 -9.35 15.03 14.17
N GLU A 109 -9.92 16.06 14.80
CA GLU A 109 -10.43 15.99 16.16
C GLU A 109 -11.65 15.05 16.26
N LYS A 110 -12.59 15.14 15.30
CA LYS A 110 -13.74 14.22 15.25
C LYS A 110 -13.25 12.77 15.05
N LEU A 111 -12.30 12.57 14.15
CA LEU A 111 -11.75 11.25 13.84
C LEU A 111 -11.07 10.61 15.06
N GLY A 112 -10.27 11.40 15.78
CA GLY A 112 -9.64 10.97 17.03
C GLY A 112 -10.66 10.66 18.13
N ASN A 113 -11.66 11.51 18.32
CA ASN A 113 -12.71 11.30 19.33
C ASN A 113 -13.55 10.05 19.03
N ASP A 114 -13.93 9.84 17.78
CA ASP A 114 -14.70 8.66 17.36
C ASP A 114 -13.88 7.36 17.51
N LEU A 115 -12.57 7.42 17.25
CA LEU A 115 -11.66 6.29 17.45
C LEU A 115 -11.51 5.96 18.94
N MET A 116 -11.32 6.97 19.78
CA MET A 116 -11.21 6.81 21.24
C MET A 116 -12.53 6.36 21.87
N ALA A 117 -13.68 6.69 21.28
CA ALA A 117 -14.99 6.18 21.66
C ALA A 117 -15.23 4.71 21.24
N GLY A 118 -14.26 4.07 20.57
CA GLY A 118 -14.34 2.67 20.17
C GLY A 118 -15.24 2.42 18.95
N LYS A 119 -15.56 3.46 18.16
CA LYS A 119 -16.27 3.25 16.89
C LYS A 119 -15.39 2.44 15.93
N ARG A 120 -16.04 1.63 15.09
CA ARG A 120 -15.33 0.86 14.06
C ARG A 120 -14.65 1.82 13.07
N LEU A 121 -13.45 1.47 12.61
CA LEU A 121 -12.68 2.28 11.66
C LEU A 121 -13.53 2.76 10.47
N ARG A 122 -14.33 1.86 9.88
CA ARG A 122 -15.21 2.17 8.73
C ARG A 122 -16.30 3.21 9.03
N ASP A 123 -16.66 3.41 10.29
CA ASP A 123 -17.76 4.28 10.70
C ASP A 123 -17.29 5.64 11.24
N LEU A 124 -15.97 5.90 11.32
CA LEU A 124 -15.39 7.13 11.86
C LEU A 124 -15.82 8.42 11.13
N CYS A 125 -16.26 8.32 9.88
CA CYS A 125 -16.67 9.48 9.06
C CYS A 125 -18.17 9.60 8.82
N LYS A 126 -19.00 8.71 9.38
CA LYS A 126 -20.46 8.85 9.25
C LYS A 126 -20.93 10.06 10.05
N ALA A 127 -21.72 10.93 9.41
CA ALA A 127 -22.50 11.93 10.11
C ALA A 127 -23.60 11.19 10.88
N ASN A 128 -23.70 11.44 12.18
CA ASN A 128 -24.96 11.25 12.88
C ASN A 128 -25.93 12.34 12.42
#